data_AF-A0A1M7KMJ6-F1
#
_entry.id   AF-A0A1M7KMJ6-F1
#
_cell.length_a   1.000
_cell.length_b   1.000
_cell.length_c   1.000
_cell.angle_alpha   90.00
_cell.angle_beta   90.00
_cell.angle_gamma   90.00
#
_symmetry.space_group_name_H-M   'P 1'
#
loop_
_entity.id
_entity.type
_entity.pdbx_description
1 polymer ?
#
loop_
_entity_poly.entity_id
_entity_poly.type
_entity_poly.pdbx_seq_one_letter_code
_entity_poly.pdbx_strand_id
1 'polypeptide(L)'
;MTRMEEIKARVIAENPERKKTFDDETKRLKTAVLVVELREHHKLSQRELAQIVGVPKSTIARIENAQVNTSVQMLERIAEALDKELKMSIV
;
A
#
# COMPACT_ATOMS: atom_id res chain seq x y z
N MET A 1 17.99 -7.48 17.22
CA MET A 1 17.74 -6.26 16.44
C MET A 1 18.65 -6.29 15.23
N THR A 2 18.15 -5.97 14.05
CA THR A 2 18.99 -5.85 12.85
C THR A 2 19.66 -4.48 12.80
N ARG A 3 20.79 -4.35 12.10
CA ARG A 3 21.45 -3.05 11.91
C ARG A 3 20.56 -1.99 11.28
N MET A 4 19.57 -2.41 10.47
CA MET A 4 18.58 -1.52 9.89
C MET A 4 17.60 -0.98 10.94
N GLU A 5 17.17 -1.81 11.89
CA GLU A 5 16.29 -1.40 12.99
C GLU A 5 16.97 -0.39 13.92
N GLU A 6 18.26 -0.59 14.21
CA GLU A 6 19.05 0.34 15.04
C GLU A 6 19.21 1.71 14.37
N ILE A 7 19.55 1.73 13.07
CA ILE A 7 19.69 2.97 12.30
C ILE A 7 18.34 3.70 12.24
N LYS A 8 17.25 2.98 11.97
CA LYS A 8 15.91 3.53 11.95
C LYS A 8 15.55 4.17 13.30
N ALA A 9 15.78 3.47 14.41
CA ALA A 9 15.49 3.97 15.75
C ALA A 9 16.24 5.28 16.05
N ARG A 10 17.54 5.33 15.71
CA ARG A 10 18.36 6.54 15.89
C ARG A 10 17.86 7.71 15.05
N VAL A 11 17.65 7.51 13.74
CA VAL A 11 17.26 8.58 12.80
C VAL A 11 15.87 9.17 13.12
N ILE A 12 14.93 8.34 13.59
CA ILE A 12 13.57 8.76 13.96
C ILE A 12 13.57 9.54 15.28
N ALA A 13 14.34 9.10 16.28
CA ALA A 13 14.36 9.73 17.61
C ALA A 13 14.89 11.18 17.59
N GLU A 14 15.75 11.51 16.62
CA GLU A 14 16.36 12.83 16.48
C GLU A 14 15.40 13.94 16.05
N ASN A 15 14.24 13.63 15.42
CA ASN A 15 13.32 14.65 14.93
C ASN A 15 11.85 14.15 14.82
N PRO A 16 10.89 14.78 15.52
CA PRO A 16 9.46 14.44 15.42
C PRO A 16 8.86 14.49 14.00
N GLU A 17 9.33 15.39 13.13
CA GLU A 17 8.88 15.44 11.74
C GLU A 17 9.32 14.21 10.96
N ARG A 18 10.55 13.72 11.21
CA ARG A 18 11.04 12.47 10.59
C ARG A 18 10.21 11.28 11.04
N LYS A 19 9.82 11.23 12.32
CA LYS A 19 8.91 10.19 12.81
C LYS A 19 7.59 10.20 12.04
N LYS A 20 6.97 11.37 11.90
CA LYS A 20 5.70 11.51 11.17
C LYS A 20 5.83 11.06 9.71
N THR A 21 6.84 11.55 8.99
CA THR A 21 7.09 11.15 7.61
C THR A 21 7.33 9.65 7.50
N PHE A 22 8.13 9.08 8.40
CA PHE A 22 8.39 7.65 8.43
C PHE A 22 7.10 6.83 8.65
N ASP A 23 6.25 7.26 9.58
CA ASP A 23 4.97 6.60 9.86
C ASP A 23 4.02 6.68 8.66
N ASP A 24 3.97 7.83 7.99
CA ASP A 24 3.14 8.04 6.80
C ASP A 24 3.64 7.20 5.59
N GLU A 25 4.94 7.14 5.36
CA GLU A 25 5.54 6.26 4.33
C GLU A 25 5.31 4.77 4.67
N THR A 26 5.43 4.39 5.94
CA THR A 26 5.17 3.02 6.38
C THR A 26 3.72 2.62 6.12
N LYS A 27 2.75 3.51 6.36
CA LYS A 27 1.35 3.27 6.04
C LYS A 27 1.13 3.10 4.54
N ARG A 28 1.71 3.98 3.72
CA ARG A 28 1.64 3.88 2.25
C ARG A 28 2.22 2.56 1.74
N LEU A 29 3.38 2.17 2.26
CA LEU A 29 4.03 0.92 1.87
C LEU A 29 3.18 -0.30 2.23
N LYS A 30 2.58 -0.33 3.42
CA LYS A 30 1.67 -1.43 3.81
C LYS A 30 0.50 -1.57 2.85
N THR A 31 -0.13 -0.46 2.46
CA THR A 31 -1.21 -0.47 1.48
C THR A 31 -0.74 -0.96 0.11
N ALA A 32 0.44 -0.50 -0.33
CA ALA A 32 1.03 -0.93 -1.60
C ALA A 32 1.28 -2.44 -1.64
N VAL A 33 1.90 -2.99 -0.59
CA VAL A 33 2.18 -4.43 -0.44
C VAL A 33 0.88 -5.23 -0.47
N LEU A 34 -0.16 -4.80 0.25
CA LEU A 34 -1.45 -5.50 0.26
C LEU A 34 -2.06 -5.60 -1.15
N VAL A 35 -1.98 -4.53 -1.94
CA VAL A 35 -2.50 -4.55 -3.32
C VAL A 35 -1.66 -5.46 -4.22
N VAL A 36 -0.33 -5.44 -4.08
CA VAL A 36 0.57 -6.35 -4.81
C VAL A 36 0.25 -7.81 -4.50
N GLU A 37 0.15 -8.16 -3.22
CA GLU A 37 -0.12 -9.53 -2.76
C GLU A 37 -1.48 -10.01 -3.26
N LEU A 38 -2.52 -9.16 -3.17
CA LEU A 38 -3.85 -9.49 -3.68
C LEU A 38 -3.83 -9.71 -5.20
N ARG A 39 -3.13 -8.87 -5.96
CA ARG A 39 -2.97 -9.02 -7.40
C ARG A 39 -2.28 -10.34 -7.76
N GLU A 40 -1.19 -10.65 -7.08
CA GLU A 40 -0.36 -11.84 -7.33
C GLU A 40 -1.05 -13.12 -6.92
N HIS A 41 -1.82 -13.10 -5.82
CA HIS A 41 -2.67 -14.20 -5.41
C HIS A 41 -3.69 -14.57 -6.50
N HIS A 42 -4.24 -13.57 -7.21
CA HIS A 42 -5.13 -13.75 -8.35
C HIS A 42 -4.38 -14.01 -9.68
N LYS A 43 -3.05 -14.07 -9.67
CA LYS A 43 -2.17 -14.29 -10.84
C LYS A 43 -2.36 -13.25 -11.95
N LEU A 44 -2.66 -12.02 -11.57
CA LEU A 44 -2.91 -10.92 -12.51
C LEU A 44 -1.64 -10.09 -12.74
N SER A 45 -1.45 -9.60 -13.95
CA SER A 45 -0.57 -8.48 -14.23
C SER A 45 -1.20 -7.15 -13.76
N GLN A 46 -0.39 -6.11 -13.60
CA GLN A 46 -0.89 -4.76 -13.29
C GLN A 46 -1.90 -4.25 -14.33
N ARG A 47 -1.75 -4.66 -15.59
CA ARG A 47 -2.66 -4.27 -16.67
C ARG A 47 -4.02 -4.96 -16.52
N GLU A 48 -4.03 -6.25 -16.20
CA GLU A 48 -5.26 -7.01 -16.02
C GLU A 48 -6.04 -6.51 -14.79
N LEU A 49 -5.36 -6.29 -13.66
CA LEU A 49 -6.01 -5.70 -12.49
C LEU A 49 -6.61 -4.32 -12.82
N ALA A 50 -5.86 -3.48 -13.53
CA ALA A 50 -6.34 -2.16 -13.93
C ALA A 50 -7.60 -2.23 -14.83
N GLN A 51 -7.65 -3.21 -15.75
CA GLN A 51 -8.81 -3.45 -16.60
C GLN A 51 -10.04 -3.90 -15.79
N ILE A 52 -9.85 -4.82 -14.84
CA ILE A 52 -10.91 -5.34 -13.98
C ILE A 52 -11.47 -4.23 -13.07
N VAL A 53 -10.62 -3.38 -12.51
CA VAL A 53 -11.00 -2.25 -11.62
C VAL A 53 -11.55 -1.04 -12.40
N GLY A 54 -11.29 -0.97 -13.71
CA GLY A 54 -11.71 0.15 -14.56
C GLY A 54 -10.87 1.42 -14.34
N VAL A 55 -9.54 1.27 -14.24
CA VAL A 55 -8.59 2.39 -14.08
C VAL A 55 -7.41 2.26 -15.04
N PRO A 56 -6.65 3.33 -15.31
CA PRO A 56 -5.39 3.23 -16.06
C PRO A 56 -4.38 2.32 -15.35
N LYS A 57 -3.55 1.57 -16.11
CA LYS A 57 -2.42 0.78 -15.57
C LYS A 57 -1.51 1.62 -14.67
N SER A 58 -1.28 2.89 -15.03
CA SER A 58 -0.47 3.83 -14.25
C SER A 58 -1.04 4.10 -12.85
N THR A 59 -2.36 3.97 -12.66
CA THR A 59 -2.97 4.08 -11.33
C THR A 59 -2.58 2.90 -10.46
N ILE A 60 -2.74 1.67 -10.95
CA ILE A 60 -2.30 0.46 -10.21
C ILE A 60 -0.81 0.51 -9.93
N ALA A 61 0.01 0.86 -10.93
CA ALA A 61 1.46 0.96 -10.74
C ALA A 61 1.85 2.00 -9.68
N ARG A 62 1.18 3.17 -9.62
CA ARG A 62 1.46 4.17 -8.59
C ARG A 62 1.05 3.70 -7.19
N ILE A 63 -0.06 2.96 -7.08
CA ILE A 63 -0.53 2.36 -5.83
C ILE A 63 0.50 1.34 -5.33
N GLU A 64 0.89 0.38 -6.18
CA GLU A 64 1.82 -0.70 -5.84
C GLU A 64 3.25 -0.21 -5.55
N ASN A 65 3.64 0.95 -6.07
CA ASN A 65 4.93 1.59 -5.77
C ASN A 65 4.86 2.60 -4.61
N ALA A 66 3.75 2.63 -3.85
CA ALA A 66 3.55 3.56 -2.73
C ALA A 66 3.67 5.07 -3.10
N GLN A 67 3.46 5.42 -4.37
CA GLN A 67 3.63 6.79 -4.88
C GLN A 67 2.41 7.68 -4.60
N VAL A 68 1.29 7.09 -4.18
CA VAL A 68 0.04 7.80 -3.89
C VAL A 68 -0.58 7.33 -2.59
N ASN A 69 -1.26 8.24 -1.89
CA ASN A 69 -2.15 7.88 -0.80
C ASN A 69 -3.41 7.25 -1.40
N THR A 70 -3.54 5.94 -1.28
CA THR A 70 -4.69 5.20 -1.79
C THR A 70 -5.86 5.37 -0.83
N SER A 71 -7.00 5.84 -1.35
CA SER A 71 -8.22 6.02 -0.54
C SER A 71 -8.85 4.67 -0.19
N VAL A 72 -9.59 4.62 0.91
CA VAL A 72 -10.39 3.46 1.31
C VAL A 72 -11.34 3.04 0.18
N GLN A 73 -12.00 4.00 -0.47
CA GLN A 73 -12.87 3.75 -1.62
C GLN A 73 -12.16 3.05 -2.79
N MET A 74 -10.89 3.38 -3.06
CA MET A 74 -10.14 2.68 -4.12
C MET A 74 -9.78 1.25 -3.69
N LEU A 75 -9.45 1.03 -2.41
CA LEU A 75 -9.20 -0.31 -1.89
C LEU A 75 -10.46 -1.18 -1.93
N GLU A 76 -11.62 -0.61 -1.59
CA GLU A 76 -12.93 -1.25 -1.70
C GLU A 76 -13.24 -1.64 -3.15
N ARG A 77 -13.06 -0.71 -4.11
CA ARG A 77 -13.21 -1.01 -5.55
C ARG A 77 -12.28 -2.13 -6.03
N ILE A 78 -11.03 -2.17 -5.55
CA ILE A 78 -10.09 -3.24 -5.89
C ILE A 78 -10.58 -4.58 -5.32
N ALA A 79 -11.05 -4.59 -4.07
CA ALA A 79 -11.56 -5.79 -3.42
C ALA A 79 -12.82 -6.32 -4.13
N GLU A 80 -13.81 -5.47 -4.38
CA GLU A 80 -15.05 -5.82 -5.09
C GLU A 80 -14.77 -6.38 -6.49
N ALA A 81 -13.85 -5.76 -7.24
CA ALA A 81 -13.49 -6.21 -8.57
C ALA A 81 -12.83 -7.61 -8.59
N LEU A 82 -12.35 -8.09 -7.44
CA LEU A 82 -11.76 -9.41 -7.24
C LEU A 82 -12.63 -10.36 -6.39
N ASP A 83 -13.91 -10.00 -6.20
CA ASP A 83 -14.87 -10.75 -5.37
C ASP A 83 -14.36 -10.97 -3.93
N LYS A 84 -13.84 -9.89 -3.34
CA LYS A 84 -13.35 -9.81 -1.96
C LYS A 84 -14.05 -8.70 -1.18
N GLU A 85 -13.97 -8.81 0.14
CA GLU A 85 -14.49 -7.84 1.08
C GLU A 85 -13.32 -7.11 1.79
N LEU A 86 -13.37 -5.78 1.83
CA LEU A 86 -12.42 -4.99 2.61
C LEU A 86 -12.80 -5.05 4.10
N LYS A 87 -11.93 -5.61 4.94
CA LYS A 87 -12.11 -5.64 6.40
C LYS A 87 -11.20 -4.62 7.09
N MET A 88 -11.80 -3.75 7.90
CA MET A 88 -11.09 -2.76 8.71
C MET A 88 -11.42 -2.95 10.19
N SER A 89 -10.42 -2.78 11.05
CA SER A 89 -10.60 -2.77 12.50
C SER A 89 -9.82 -1.61 13.11
N ILE A 90 -10.36 -1.06 14.19
CA ILE A 90 -9.71 -0.03 15.01
C ILE A 90 -9.32 -0.74 16.32
N VAL A 91 -8.04 -0.69 16.67
CA VAL A 91 -7.45 -1.33 17.85
C VAL A 91 -6.74 -0.31 18.72
#